data_AF-A0A1S6IU34-F1
#
_entry.id   AF-A0A1S6IU34-F1
#
_cell.length_a   1.000
_cell.length_b   1.000
_cell.length_c   1.000
_cell.angle_alpha   90.00
_cell.angle_beta   90.00
_cell.angle_gamma   90.00
#
_symmetry.space_group_name_H-M   'P 1'
#
loop_
_entity.id
_entity.type
_entity.pdbx_description
1 polymer ?
#
loop_
_entity_poly.entity_id
_entity_poly.type
_entity_poly.pdbx_seq_one_letter_code
_entity_poly.pdbx_strand_id
1 'polypeptide(L)' 'MVGLEAFSLGIFWAWLILAFAAHLAVSVIVLQDAKTLARSALGISPFLWFSISLILPVGGMFIYWLMNHSSLKKDYRF' A
#
# COMPACT_ATOMS: atom_id res chain seq x y z
N MET A 1 -19.06 -23.83 -26.56
CA MET A 1 -18.56 -22.52 -26.09
C MET A 1 -18.28 -22.47 -24.58
N VAL A 2 -18.76 -23.44 -23.78
CA VAL A 2 -18.57 -23.53 -22.32
C VAL A 2 -17.11 -23.59 -21.83
N GLY A 3 -16.20 -24.22 -22.59
CA GLY A 3 -14.81 -24.40 -22.16
C GLY A 3 -13.98 -23.11 -22.11
N LEU A 4 -14.23 -22.16 -23.03
CA LEU A 4 -13.50 -20.89 -23.07
C LEU A 4 -13.95 -19.97 -21.92
N GLU A 5 -15.25 -19.94 -21.62
CA GLU A 5 -15.81 -19.13 -20.54
C GLU A 5 -15.31 -19.60 -19.17
N ALA A 6 -15.30 -20.91 -18.92
CA ALA A 6 -14.76 -21.48 -17.68
C ALA A 6 -13.26 -21.18 -17.50
N PHE A 7 -12.49 -21.24 -18.59
CA PHE A 7 -11.07 -20.90 -18.59
C PHE A 7 -10.84 -19.41 -18.28
N SER A 8 -11.57 -18.50 -18.93
CA SER A 8 -11.49 -17.07 -18.66
C SER A 8 -11.90 -16.72 -17.23
N LEU A 9 -12.93 -17.38 -16.69
CA LEU A 9 -13.36 -17.22 -15.30
C LEU A 9 -12.26 -17.67 -14.33
N GLY A 10 -11.60 -18.80 -14.60
CA GLY A 10 -10.47 -19.28 -13.80
C GLY A 10 -9.29 -18.29 -13.78
N ILE A 11 -8.94 -17.73 -14.94
CA ILE A 11 -7.91 -16.69 -15.05
C ILE A 11 -8.30 -15.45 -14.25
N PHE A 12 -9.55 -15.01 -14.35
CA PHE A 12 -10.05 -13.84 -13.62
C PHE A 12 -9.90 -14.02 -12.11
N TRP A 13 -10.32 -15.16 -11.55
CA TRP A 13 -10.18 -15.44 -10.13
C TRP A 13 -8.72 -15.55 -9.68
N ALA A 14 -7.86 -16.19 -10.48
CA ALA A 14 -6.43 -16.27 -10.19
C ALA A 14 -5.81 -14.86 -10.10
N TRP A 15 -6.14 -13.98 -11.04
CA TRP A 15 -5.69 -12.58 -11.02
C TRP A 15 -6.23 -11.80 -9.83
N LEU A 16 -7.49 -12.01 -9.45
CA LEU A 16 -8.09 -11.35 -8.30
C LEU A 16 -7.39 -11.73 -7.00
N ILE A 17 -7.10 -13.02 -6.81
CA ILE A 17 -6.35 -13.52 -5.64
C ILE A 17 -4.94 -12.94 -5.63
N LEU A 18 -4.25 -12.94 -6.77
CA LEU A 18 -2.90 -12.39 -6.88
C LEU A 18 -2.88 -10.88 -6.58
N ALA A 19 -3.82 -10.12 -7.13
CA ALA A 19 -3.96 -8.69 -6.90
C ALA A 19 -4.24 -8.39 -5.42
N PHE A 20 -5.12 -9.16 -4.78
CA PHE A 20 -5.43 -9.01 -3.36
C PHE A 20 -4.21 -9.34 -2.47
N ALA A 21 -3.48 -10.42 -2.78
CA ALA A 21 -2.27 -10.78 -2.07
C ALA A 21 -1.18 -9.70 -2.20
N ALA A 22 -0.98 -9.16 -3.40
CA ALA A 22 -0.03 -8.07 -3.64
C ALA A 22 -0.42 -6.81 -2.86
N HIS A 23 -1.70 -6.46 -2.84
CA HIS A 23 -2.24 -5.31 -2.10
C HIS A 23 -2.03 -5.45 -0.58
N LEU A 24 -2.30 -6.63 -0.02
CA LEU A 24 -2.00 -6.93 1.38
C LEU A 24 -0.51 -6.84 1.69
N ALA A 25 0.34 -7.41 0.82
CA ALA A 25 1.78 -7.36 0.97
C ALA A 25 2.30 -5.91 1.00
N VAL A 26 1.83 -5.06 0.08
CA VAL A 26 2.16 -3.63 0.05
C VAL A 26 1.71 -2.93 1.33
N SER A 27 0.50 -3.23 1.80
CA SER A 27 -0.01 -2.63 3.04
C SER A 27 0.87 -3.00 4.24
N VAL A 28 1.29 -4.27 4.34
CA VAL A 28 2.21 -4.74 5.38
C VAL A 28 3.58 -4.08 5.29
N ILE A 29 4.12 -3.88 4.09
CA ILE A 29 5.39 -3.15 3.88
C ILE A 29 5.27 -1.73 4.43
N VAL A 30 4.18 -1.01 4.12
CA VAL A 30 3.92 0.33 4.66
C VAL A 30 3.87 0.31 6.19
N LEU A 31 3.22 -0.68 6.80
CA LEU A 31 3.19 -0.82 8.26
C LEU A 31 4.57 -1.03 8.86
N GLN A 32 5.36 -1.93 8.28
CA GLN A 32 6.71 -2.23 8.75
C GLN A 32 7.60 -1.01 8.64
N ASP A 33 7.57 -0.33 7.49
CA ASP A 33 8.35 0.88 7.25
C ASP A 33 7.93 2.01 8.19
N ALA A 34 6.62 2.23 8.38
CA ALA A 34 6.10 3.27 9.26
C ALA A 34 6.51 3.08 10.74
N LYS A 35 6.71 1.83 11.18
CA LYS A 35 7.24 1.53 12.53
C LYS A 35 8.71 1.92 12.70
N THR A 36 9.47 2.03 11.61
CA THR A 36 10.89 2.41 11.64
C THR A 36 11.12 3.91 11.55
N LEU A 37 10.09 4.69 11.21
CA LEU A 37 10.17 6.14 11.14
C LEU A 37 10.35 6.74 12.55
N ALA A 38 11.48 7.42 12.78
CA ALA A 38 11.73 8.14 14.03
C ALA A 38 10.75 9.32 14.26
N ARG A 39 10.24 9.91 13.16
CA ARG A 39 9.23 10.96 13.19
C ARG A 39 8.35 10.81 11.96
N SER A 40 7.09 10.41 12.15
CA SER A 40 6.17 10.29 11.02
C SER A 40 5.71 11.66 10.54
N ALA A 41 5.49 11.78 9.24
CA ALA A 41 4.83 12.95 8.67
C ALA A 41 3.41 13.06 9.23
N LEU A 42 3.06 14.26 9.70
CA LEU A 42 1.79 14.59 10.36
C LEU A 42 1.52 13.89 11.71
N GLY A 43 2.50 13.19 12.31
CA GLY A 43 2.29 12.50 13.59
C GLY A 43 1.32 11.33 13.51
N ILE A 44 1.06 10.83 12.29
CA ILE A 44 0.17 9.70 12.03
C ILE A 44 0.82 8.41 12.54
N SER A 45 0.03 7.55 13.21
CA SER A 45 0.53 6.28 13.74
C SER A 45 0.76 5.24 12.63
N PRO A 46 1.69 4.28 12.83
CA PRO A 46 1.96 3.23 11.84
C PRO A 46 0.72 2.40 11.47
N PHE A 47 -0.18 2.17 12.44
CA PHE A 47 -1.42 1.44 12.21
C PHE A 47 -2.40 2.23 11.34
N LEU A 48 -2.46 3.55 11.49
CA LEU A 48 -3.30 4.38 10.62
C LEU A 48 -2.76 4.37 9.19
N TRP A 49 -1.44 4.39 9.01
CA TRP A 49 -0.80 4.27 7.70
C TRP A 49 -1.10 2.93 7.02
N PHE A 50 -1.11 1.84 7.79
CA PHE A 50 -1.58 0.54 7.32
C PHE A 50 -3.04 0.56 6.88
N SER A 51 -3.93 1.16 7.66
CA SER A 51 -5.35 1.27 7.30
C SER A 51 -5.55 2.09 6.02
N ILE A 52 -4.79 3.18 5.86
CA ILE A 52 -4.82 4.00 4.64
C ILE A 52 -4.35 3.17 3.44
N SER A 53 -3.22 2.47 3.54
CA SER A 53 -2.71 1.62 2.45
C SER A 53 -3.58 0.41 2.16
N LEU A 54 -4.34 -0.09 3.14
CA LEU A 54 -5.28 -1.19 2.96
C LEU A 54 -6.58 -0.75 2.27
N ILE A 55 -7.09 0.46 2.57
CA ILE A 55 -8.34 0.98 1.98
C ILE A 55 -8.08 1.56 0.58
N LEU A 56 -6.98 2.30 0.42
CA LEU A 56 -6.53 2.84 -0.85
C LEU A 56 -5.33 2.02 -1.30
N PRO A 57 -5.42 1.21 -2.38
CA PRO A 57 -4.35 0.30 -2.81
C PRO A 57 -2.98 0.91 -3.06
N VAL A 58 -2.50 0.86 -4.29
CA VAL A 58 -1.24 1.54 -4.65
C VAL A 58 -1.29 3.02 -4.26
N GLY A 59 -2.49 3.63 -4.24
CA GLY A 59 -2.70 5.01 -3.81
C GLY A 59 -2.31 5.30 -2.36
N GLY A 60 -2.64 4.43 -1.40
CA GLY A 60 -2.31 4.68 0.01
C GLY A 60 -0.82 4.52 0.30
N MET A 61 -0.15 3.56 -0.36
CA MET A 61 1.31 3.47 -0.37
C MET A 61 1.95 4.71 -0.99
N PHE A 62 1.40 5.21 -2.11
CA PHE A 62 1.93 6.38 -2.80
C PHE A 62 1.83 7.64 -1.92
N ILE A 63 0.69 7.86 -1.25
CA ILE A 63 0.49 8.95 -0.29
C ILE A 63 1.47 8.81 0.88
N TYR A 64 1.61 7.60 1.43
CA TYR A 64 2.58 7.31 2.49
C TYR A 64 4.00 7.68 2.08
N TRP A 65 4.43 7.26 0.90
CA TRP A 65 5.75 7.55 0.37
C TRP A 65 5.95 9.05 0.14
N LEU A 66 4.97 9.72 -0.47
CA LEU A 66 5.03 11.17 -0.69
C LEU A 66 5.19 11.94 0.62
N MET A 67 4.60 11.47 1.71
CA MET A 67 4.63 12.18 2.98
C MET A 67 5.88 11.88 3.81
N ASN A 68 6.37 10.63 3.81
CA ASN A 68 7.45 10.22 4.69
C ASN A 68 8.82 10.10 4.00
N HIS A 69 8.85 9.96 2.67
CA HIS A 69 10.06 9.69 1.89
C HIS A 69 10.30 10.65 0.72
N SER A 70 9.31 11.46 0.34
CA SER A 70 9.55 12.53 -0.62
C SER A 70 10.59 13.50 -0.07
N SER A 71 11.61 13.81 -0.86
CA SER A 71 12.68 14.75 -0.52
C SER A 71 12.22 16.22 -0.42
N LEU A 72 10.91 16.49 -0.30
CA LEU A 72 10.35 17.73 0.26
C LEU A 72 10.66 17.85 1.77
N LYS A 73 11.90 17.53 2.16
CA LYS A 73 12.46 17.92 3.45
C LYS A 73 12.54 19.45 3.44
N LYS A 74 11.59 20.08 4.11
CA LYS A 74 11.79 21.43 4.61
C LYS A 74 12.94 21.34 5.59
N ASP A 75 14.07 21.88 5.16
CA ASP A 75 15.30 22.07 5.91
C ASP A 75 15.01 23.05 7.07
N TYR A 76 14.34 22.58 8.12
CA TYR A 76 14.18 23.35 9.35
C TYR A 76 15.45 23.19 10.17
N ARG A 77 16.49 23.91 9.74
CA ARG A 77 17.56 24.34 10.64
C ARG A 77 16.97 25.36 11.60
N PHE A 78 16.79 24.97 12.85
CA PHE A 78 16.75 25.88 13.99
C PHE A 78 17.74 25.34 15.03
#